data_AF-A0D228-F1
#
_entry.id   AF-A0D228-F1
#
_cell.length_a   1.000
_cell.length_b   1.000
_cell.length_c   1.000
_cell.angle_alpha   90.00
_cell.angle_beta   90.00
_cell.angle_gamma   90.00
#
_symmetry.space_group_name_H-M   'P 1'
#
loop_
_entity.id
_entity.type
_entity.pdbx_description
1 polymer ?
#
loop_
_entity_poly.entity_id
_entity_poly.type
_entity_poly.pdbx_seq_one_letter_code
_entity_poly.pdbx_strand_id
1 'polypeptide(L)'
;MHTICSENSTTNSDSVDLSEKLTKCQEAILKKENLTNAMVLEDGLVYIGEMENNEPHGFGILIYPNGSVLEGNWINGKANGMCKLQYSQDEYYSGNILNNRFQGYGEYVNHKSSVYKGEWENNEKHGYGEEYFKNGSIYCGNFNTGMRDGEGVYLSSNGSKYEGQFKYNKMDGDGKMFWGDGSTYKGQFQNNDINGYGVYTYPDGSYYEGYFINGKRNGIGTLIRYDGYEVNGEWEDDKLYKN
;
A
#
# COMPACT_ATOMS: atom_id res chain seq x y z
N MET A 1 59.78 -18.14 57.51
CA MET A 1 58.98 -17.09 58.17
C MET A 1 57.98 -16.57 57.15
N HIS A 2 56.71 -16.78 57.45
CA HIS A 2 55.48 -16.12 56.99
C HIS A 2 55.17 -15.88 55.50
N THR A 3 54.30 -16.76 54.99
CA THR A 3 53.01 -16.49 54.31
C THR A 3 52.41 -15.11 54.56
N ILE A 4 51.82 -14.48 53.53
CA ILE A 4 50.47 -13.88 53.52
C ILE A 4 49.94 -13.95 52.07
N CYS A 5 48.86 -14.71 51.89
CA CYS A 5 47.90 -14.55 50.81
C CYS A 5 47.05 -13.30 51.10
N SER A 6 46.65 -12.55 50.08
CA SER A 6 45.44 -11.74 50.16
C SER A 6 44.71 -11.76 48.83
N GLU A 7 43.51 -12.31 48.90
CA GLU A 7 42.49 -12.40 47.86
C GLU A 7 41.82 -11.05 47.59
N ASN A 8 41.09 -11.03 46.48
CA ASN A 8 39.88 -10.25 46.19
C ASN A 8 40.04 -8.74 45.91
N SER A 9 39.77 -8.35 44.67
CA SER A 9 38.40 -7.94 44.35
C SER A 9 38.19 -7.86 42.84
N THR A 10 37.35 -8.76 42.35
CA THR A 10 36.59 -8.64 41.11
C THR A 10 35.74 -7.38 41.19
N THR A 11 36.05 -6.36 40.39
CA THR A 11 35.08 -5.29 40.12
C THR A 11 34.10 -5.80 39.08
N ASN A 12 32.85 -5.88 39.55
CA ASN A 12 31.64 -6.25 38.85
C ASN A 12 31.63 -5.86 37.38
N SER A 13 31.27 -6.82 36.53
CA SER A 13 30.58 -6.52 35.30
C SER A 13 29.34 -5.71 35.68
N ASP A 14 29.29 -4.45 35.29
CA ASP A 14 28.05 -3.69 35.27
C ASP A 14 27.13 -4.35 34.23
N SER A 15 26.49 -5.45 34.62
CA SER A 15 25.28 -5.93 33.97
C SER A 15 24.23 -4.87 34.28
N VAL A 16 24.19 -3.84 33.45
CA VAL A 16 23.09 -2.88 33.44
C VAL A 16 21.83 -3.72 33.33
N ASP A 17 20.98 -3.65 34.36
CA ASP A 17 19.72 -4.36 34.36
C ASP A 17 18.89 -3.82 33.19
N LEU A 18 18.82 -4.60 32.12
CA LEU A 18 18.10 -4.23 30.90
C LEU A 18 16.61 -4.02 31.21
N SER A 19 16.07 -4.64 32.28
CA SER A 19 14.64 -4.54 32.61
C SER A 19 14.17 -3.12 32.91
N GLU A 20 15.04 -2.22 33.42
CA GLU A 20 14.66 -0.82 33.65
C GLU A 20 14.60 0.01 32.36
N LYS A 21 15.09 -0.51 31.23
CA LYS A 21 15.14 0.18 29.93
C LYS A 21 14.16 -0.36 28.91
N LEU A 22 13.54 -1.52 29.16
CA LEU A 22 12.68 -2.20 28.21
C LEU A 22 11.21 -1.83 28.41
N THR A 23 10.45 -1.76 27.32
CA THR A 23 8.99 -1.73 27.40
C THR A 23 8.44 -3.13 27.68
N LYS A 24 7.24 -3.21 28.27
CA LYS A 24 6.54 -4.50 28.50
C LYS A 24 6.39 -5.33 27.22
N CYS A 25 6.22 -4.67 26.07
CA CYS A 25 6.15 -5.35 24.78
C CYS A 25 7.48 -5.99 24.41
N GLN A 26 8.60 -5.27 24.58
CA GLN A 26 9.93 -5.80 24.33
C GLN A 26 10.25 -6.98 25.25
N GLU A 27 10.00 -6.86 26.55
CA GLU A 27 10.19 -7.96 27.51
C GLU A 27 9.38 -9.22 27.13
N ALA A 28 8.12 -9.03 26.75
CA ALA A 28 7.24 -10.11 26.34
C ALA A 28 7.76 -10.82 25.09
N ILE A 29 8.25 -10.08 24.09
CA ILE A 29 8.80 -10.63 22.85
C ILE A 29 10.09 -11.41 23.13
N LEU A 30 11.05 -10.80 23.86
CA LEU A 30 12.31 -11.45 24.20
C LEU A 30 12.10 -12.77 24.93
N LYS A 31 11.19 -12.78 25.92
CA LYS A 31 10.87 -13.98 26.70
C LYS A 31 10.14 -15.04 25.86
N LYS A 32 9.17 -14.63 25.04
CA LYS A 32 8.35 -15.55 24.25
C LYS A 32 9.19 -16.27 23.18
N GLU A 33 10.07 -15.54 22.52
CA GLU A 33 10.90 -16.05 21.41
C GLU A 33 12.28 -16.57 21.88
N ASN A 34 12.53 -16.58 23.20
CA ASN A 34 13.78 -17.00 23.82
C ASN A 34 15.02 -16.29 23.23
N LEU A 35 14.90 -14.98 22.98
CA LEU A 35 15.95 -14.16 22.40
C LEU A 35 16.92 -13.67 23.49
N THR A 36 18.21 -13.85 23.25
CA THR A 36 19.29 -13.47 24.18
C THR A 36 20.29 -12.55 23.49
N ASN A 37 21.23 -11.95 24.24
CA ASN A 37 22.22 -10.99 23.73
C ASN A 37 21.61 -9.72 23.10
N ALA A 38 20.48 -9.27 23.66
CA ALA A 38 19.83 -8.04 23.25
C ALA A 38 20.64 -6.81 23.67
N MET A 39 20.84 -5.89 22.73
CA MET A 39 21.47 -4.60 22.97
C MET A 39 20.41 -3.50 22.90
N VAL A 40 20.36 -2.64 23.90
CA VAL A 40 19.54 -1.43 23.86
C VAL A 40 20.34 -0.34 23.13
N LEU A 41 19.84 0.05 21.97
CA LEU A 41 20.35 1.15 21.16
C LEU A 41 19.83 2.49 21.69
N GLU A 42 20.25 3.59 21.04
CA GLU A 42 19.65 4.90 21.24
C GLU A 42 18.12 4.86 21.01
N ASP A 43 17.40 5.79 21.64
CA ASP A 43 15.93 5.90 21.58
C ASP A 43 15.12 4.71 22.10
N GLY A 44 15.76 3.78 22.83
CA GLY A 44 15.08 2.64 23.46
C GLY A 44 14.76 1.50 22.49
N LEU A 45 15.38 1.51 21.31
CA LEU A 45 15.33 0.38 20.37
C LEU A 45 16.12 -0.81 20.92
N VAL A 46 15.67 -2.02 20.66
CA VAL A 46 16.35 -3.24 21.08
C VAL A 46 16.81 -4.02 19.86
N TYR A 47 18.10 -4.26 19.73
CA TYR A 47 18.68 -5.00 18.61
C TYR A 47 19.28 -6.33 19.06
N ILE A 48 19.09 -7.36 18.27
CA ILE A 48 19.68 -8.70 18.44
C ILE A 48 20.18 -9.15 17.07
N GLY A 49 21.47 -9.38 16.93
CA GLY A 49 22.03 -9.85 15.67
C GLY A 49 23.52 -9.62 15.58
N GLU A 50 24.01 -9.75 14.36
CA GLU A 50 25.40 -9.45 14.03
C GLU A 50 25.69 -7.95 14.21
N MET A 51 26.95 -7.65 14.56
CA MET A 51 27.42 -6.30 14.88
C MET A 51 28.79 -6.08 14.23
N GLU A 52 29.00 -4.89 13.67
CA GLU A 52 30.29 -4.45 13.17
C GLU A 52 30.53 -3.00 13.60
N ASN A 53 31.71 -2.69 14.17
CA ASN A 53 32.05 -1.34 14.65
C ASN A 53 31.00 -0.73 15.62
N ASN A 54 30.41 -1.55 16.49
CA ASN A 54 29.32 -1.18 17.41
C ASN A 54 28.01 -0.74 16.72
N GLU A 55 27.83 -1.08 15.45
CA GLU A 55 26.59 -0.85 14.71
C GLU A 55 25.97 -2.18 14.27
N PRO A 56 24.62 -2.27 14.17
CA PRO A 56 23.94 -3.36 13.50
C PRO A 56 24.53 -3.66 12.11
N HIS A 57 24.95 -4.90 11.90
CA HIS A 57 25.49 -5.39 10.63
C HIS A 57 25.02 -6.83 10.41
N GLY A 58 25.00 -7.34 9.19
CA GLY A 58 24.64 -8.74 8.92
C GLY A 58 23.17 -9.00 9.22
N PHE A 59 22.82 -10.22 9.63
CA PHE A 59 21.42 -10.54 9.94
C PHE A 59 21.06 -10.17 11.38
N GLY A 60 19.87 -9.60 11.57
CA GLY A 60 19.41 -9.21 12.90
C GLY A 60 17.95 -8.79 12.99
N ILE A 61 17.50 -8.66 14.23
CA ILE A 61 16.16 -8.31 14.67
C ILE A 61 16.22 -7.00 15.45
N LEU A 62 15.39 -6.02 15.05
CA LEU A 62 15.14 -4.79 15.78
C LEU A 62 13.72 -4.80 16.34
N ILE A 63 13.59 -4.64 17.66
CA ILE A 63 12.32 -4.56 18.39
C ILE A 63 12.09 -3.12 18.83
N TYR A 64 11.05 -2.50 18.28
CA TYR A 64 10.66 -1.13 18.60
C TYR A 64 9.93 -1.05 19.96
N PRO A 65 9.93 0.11 20.64
CA PRO A 65 9.25 0.29 21.92
C PRO A 65 7.76 -0.07 21.89
N ASN A 66 7.09 0.12 20.74
CA ASN A 66 5.68 -0.22 20.52
C ASN A 66 5.43 -1.73 20.31
N GLY A 67 6.48 -2.56 20.31
CA GLY A 67 6.39 -4.01 20.07
C GLY A 67 6.41 -4.43 18.61
N SER A 68 6.55 -3.50 17.66
CA SER A 68 6.83 -3.87 16.26
C SER A 68 8.21 -4.51 16.16
N VAL A 69 8.39 -5.43 15.20
CA VAL A 69 9.63 -6.21 15.03
C VAL A 69 10.07 -6.16 13.58
N LEU A 70 11.27 -5.64 13.32
CA LEU A 70 11.93 -5.68 12.01
C LEU A 70 13.01 -6.75 12.02
N GLU A 71 12.87 -7.75 11.17
CA GLU A 71 13.86 -8.79 10.93
C GLU A 71 14.44 -8.62 9.53
N GLY A 72 15.76 -8.67 9.37
CA GLY A 72 16.38 -8.53 8.05
C GLY A 72 17.90 -8.36 8.09
N ASN A 73 18.45 -7.96 6.95
CA ASN A 73 19.88 -7.65 6.82
C ASN A 73 20.17 -6.19 7.16
N TRP A 74 21.35 -5.95 7.73
CA TRP A 74 21.81 -4.67 8.25
C TRP A 74 23.20 -4.35 7.69
N ILE A 75 23.42 -3.07 7.39
CA ILE A 75 24.71 -2.53 6.96
C ILE A 75 24.87 -1.18 7.65
N ASN A 76 25.91 -1.03 8.48
CA ASN A 76 26.27 0.20 9.18
C ASN A 76 25.07 0.83 9.92
N GLY A 77 24.41 0.01 10.76
CA GLY A 77 23.29 0.43 11.59
C GLY A 77 21.96 0.59 10.87
N LYS A 78 21.89 0.30 9.56
CA LYS A 78 20.67 0.48 8.76
C LYS A 78 20.24 -0.83 8.12
N ALA A 79 18.93 -1.08 8.16
CA ALA A 79 18.31 -2.18 7.44
C ALA A 79 18.44 -1.96 5.93
N ASN A 80 18.97 -2.99 5.25
CA ASN A 80 19.25 -2.99 3.82
C ASN A 80 19.05 -4.41 3.24
N GLY A 81 18.35 -4.54 2.11
CA GLY A 81 18.06 -5.82 1.47
C GLY A 81 16.67 -6.34 1.84
N MET A 82 16.50 -7.65 1.93
CA MET A 82 15.20 -8.23 2.30
C MET A 82 14.93 -8.07 3.81
N CYS A 83 13.70 -7.70 4.16
CA CYS A 83 13.24 -7.63 5.53
C CYS A 83 11.78 -8.07 5.69
N LYS A 84 11.42 -8.34 6.94
CA LYS A 84 10.03 -8.47 7.39
C LYS A 84 9.81 -7.55 8.59
N LEU A 85 8.87 -6.62 8.48
CA LEU A 85 8.42 -5.76 9.58
C LEU A 85 7.04 -6.21 10.03
N GLN A 86 6.95 -6.76 11.23
CA GLN A 86 5.69 -7.15 11.87
C GLN A 86 5.20 -6.03 12.79
N TYR A 87 4.01 -5.49 12.54
CA TYR A 87 3.40 -4.45 13.38
C TYR A 87 2.47 -5.04 14.44
N SER A 88 1.65 -6.02 14.04
CA SER A 88 0.73 -6.81 14.89
C SER A 88 0.53 -8.18 14.26
N GLN A 89 -0.29 -9.09 14.82
CA GLN A 89 -0.49 -10.44 14.24
C GLN A 89 -0.93 -10.42 12.76
N ASP A 90 -1.75 -9.45 12.36
CA ASP A 90 -2.38 -9.39 11.04
C ASP A 90 -1.89 -8.20 10.19
N GLU A 91 -0.88 -7.46 10.66
CA GLU A 91 -0.31 -6.31 9.96
C GLU A 91 1.21 -6.46 9.83
N TYR A 92 1.71 -6.46 8.59
CA TYR A 92 3.12 -6.63 8.30
C TYR A 92 3.51 -6.06 6.93
N TYR A 93 4.80 -5.77 6.79
CA TYR A 93 5.49 -5.59 5.52
C TYR A 93 6.52 -6.72 5.33
N SER A 94 6.67 -7.21 4.10
CA SER A 94 7.70 -8.16 3.71
C SER A 94 8.23 -7.80 2.33
N GLY A 95 9.49 -7.42 2.22
CA GLY A 95 10.04 -6.92 0.97
C GLY A 95 11.42 -6.30 1.11
N ASN A 96 11.79 -5.50 0.12
CA ASN A 96 13.07 -4.83 0.07
C ASN A 96 13.07 -3.53 0.91
N ILE A 97 14.14 -3.33 1.67
CA ILE A 97 14.40 -2.13 2.46
C ILE A 97 15.77 -1.57 2.06
N LEU A 98 15.90 -0.25 2.02
CA LEU A 98 17.14 0.45 1.75
C LEU A 98 17.27 1.61 2.73
N ASN A 99 18.35 1.62 3.51
CA ASN A 99 18.58 2.65 4.53
C ASN A 99 17.36 2.90 5.44
N ASN A 100 16.77 1.83 5.97
CA ASN A 100 15.56 1.86 6.82
C ASN A 100 14.26 2.31 6.11
N ARG A 101 14.20 2.34 4.77
CA ARG A 101 13.00 2.69 4.02
C ARG A 101 12.58 1.59 3.07
N PHE A 102 11.29 1.27 2.99
CA PHE A 102 10.79 0.34 1.99
C PHE A 102 11.10 0.87 0.60
N GLN A 103 11.67 0.01 -0.23
CA GLN A 103 12.20 0.36 -1.54
C GLN A 103 12.09 -0.87 -2.45
N GLY A 104 11.80 -0.70 -3.74
CA GLY A 104 11.65 -1.84 -4.65
C GLY A 104 10.43 -2.70 -4.31
N TYR A 105 10.43 -3.97 -4.69
CA TYR A 105 9.24 -4.80 -4.54
C TYR A 105 9.00 -5.26 -3.09
N GLY A 106 7.74 -5.23 -2.64
CA GLY A 106 7.31 -5.74 -1.34
C GLY A 106 5.80 -5.98 -1.23
N GLU A 107 5.42 -6.77 -0.23
CA GLU A 107 4.04 -7.06 0.15
C GLU A 107 3.73 -6.41 1.51
N TYR A 108 2.61 -5.69 1.60
CA TYR A 108 2.11 -5.09 2.84
C TYR A 108 0.67 -5.52 3.09
N VAL A 109 0.41 -6.03 4.29
CA VAL A 109 -0.94 -6.28 4.81
C VAL A 109 -1.20 -5.26 5.90
N ASN A 110 -2.27 -4.47 5.75
CA ASN A 110 -2.65 -3.46 6.74
C ASN A 110 -3.56 -4.01 7.84
N HIS A 111 -3.78 -3.24 8.91
CA HIS A 111 -4.71 -3.59 10.01
C HIS A 111 -6.17 -3.87 9.59
N LYS A 112 -6.57 -3.53 8.35
CA LYS A 112 -7.89 -3.84 7.79
C LYS A 112 -7.85 -5.06 6.86
N SER A 113 -6.78 -5.85 6.89
CA SER A 113 -6.61 -7.05 6.05
C SER A 113 -6.66 -6.77 4.54
N SER A 114 -6.38 -5.53 4.11
CA SER A 114 -6.13 -5.25 2.69
C SER A 114 -4.66 -5.51 2.38
N VAL A 115 -4.39 -6.04 1.20
CA VAL A 115 -3.04 -6.47 0.78
C VAL A 115 -2.59 -5.62 -0.38
N TYR A 116 -1.39 -5.07 -0.30
CA TYR A 116 -0.69 -4.45 -1.41
C TYR A 116 0.53 -5.28 -1.78
N LYS A 117 0.74 -5.52 -3.07
CA LYS A 117 1.93 -6.16 -3.64
C LYS A 117 2.43 -5.32 -4.78
N GLY A 118 3.63 -4.78 -4.68
CA GLY A 118 4.13 -3.90 -5.72
C GLY A 118 5.40 -3.18 -5.35
N GLU A 119 5.74 -2.20 -6.15
CA GLU A 119 6.93 -1.39 -5.96
C GLU A 119 6.74 -0.35 -4.85
N TRP A 120 7.82 -0.09 -4.12
CA TRP A 120 7.91 0.89 -3.06
C TRP A 120 9.04 1.86 -3.38
N GLU A 121 8.83 3.12 -3.02
CA GLU A 121 9.88 4.12 -3.03
C GLU A 121 9.76 4.97 -1.76
N ASN A 122 10.83 5.02 -0.96
CA ASN A 122 10.87 5.82 0.26
C ASN A 122 9.67 5.62 1.21
N ASN A 123 9.25 4.37 1.44
CA ASN A 123 8.07 3.99 2.25
C ASN A 123 6.69 4.27 1.62
N GLU A 124 6.63 4.73 0.38
CA GLU A 124 5.37 4.95 -0.33
C GLU A 124 5.18 3.93 -1.46
N LYS A 125 3.93 3.55 -1.74
CA LYS A 125 3.62 2.74 -2.92
C LYS A 125 4.02 3.53 -4.16
N HIS A 126 4.74 2.91 -5.08
CA HIS A 126 5.24 3.52 -6.30
C HIS A 126 5.17 2.50 -7.45
N GLY A 127 5.42 2.93 -8.68
CA GLY A 127 5.53 2.04 -9.83
C GLY A 127 4.29 1.18 -10.04
N TYR A 128 4.45 -0.06 -10.51
CA TYR A 128 3.33 -0.97 -10.69
C TYR A 128 3.01 -1.73 -9.39
N GLY A 129 1.71 -1.92 -9.10
CA GLY A 129 1.27 -2.74 -7.98
C GLY A 129 -0.17 -3.22 -8.06
N GLU A 130 -0.47 -4.16 -7.18
CA GLU A 130 -1.78 -4.78 -7.00
C GLU A 130 -2.27 -4.53 -5.57
N GLU A 131 -3.49 -4.04 -5.44
CA GLU A 131 -4.14 -3.82 -4.15
C GLU A 131 -5.44 -4.64 -4.06
N TYR A 132 -5.47 -5.56 -3.10
CA TYR A 132 -6.60 -6.43 -2.79
C TYR A 132 -7.30 -5.88 -1.54
N PHE A 133 -8.51 -5.37 -1.72
CA PHE A 133 -9.28 -4.75 -0.66
C PHE A 133 -10.07 -5.80 0.12
N LYS A 134 -10.29 -5.57 1.42
CA LYS A 134 -11.10 -6.46 2.28
C LYS A 134 -12.51 -6.73 1.74
N ASN A 135 -13.09 -5.79 1.00
CA ASN A 135 -14.42 -5.96 0.41
C ASN A 135 -14.43 -6.86 -0.85
N GLY A 136 -13.27 -7.36 -1.29
CA GLY A 136 -13.12 -8.16 -2.51
C GLY A 136 -12.87 -7.35 -3.79
N SER A 137 -12.78 -6.01 -3.68
CA SER A 137 -12.34 -5.19 -4.82
C SER A 137 -10.84 -5.39 -5.06
N ILE A 138 -10.40 -5.17 -6.29
CA ILE A 138 -9.01 -5.31 -6.71
C ILE A 138 -8.63 -4.10 -7.55
N TYR A 139 -7.44 -3.54 -7.31
CA TYR A 139 -6.80 -2.59 -8.21
C TYR A 139 -5.49 -3.18 -8.72
N CYS A 140 -5.21 -3.04 -10.01
CA CYS A 140 -3.93 -3.38 -10.63
C CYS A 140 -3.51 -2.20 -11.50
N GLY A 141 -2.38 -1.57 -11.23
CA GLY A 141 -1.95 -0.41 -12.00
C GLY A 141 -0.83 0.39 -11.37
N ASN A 142 -0.64 1.60 -11.89
CA ASN A 142 0.44 2.48 -11.50
C ASN A 142 0.13 3.28 -10.22
N PHE A 143 1.15 3.43 -9.40
CA PHE A 143 1.17 4.24 -8.20
C PHE A 143 2.26 5.30 -8.29
N ASN A 144 1.96 6.48 -7.78
CA ASN A 144 2.91 7.55 -7.56
C ASN A 144 2.66 8.17 -6.18
N THR A 145 3.69 8.21 -5.33
CA THR A 145 3.62 8.75 -3.97
C THR A 145 2.43 8.24 -3.16
N GLY A 146 2.21 6.92 -3.17
CA GLY A 146 1.13 6.26 -2.45
C GLY A 146 -0.25 6.35 -3.09
N MET A 147 -0.41 7.07 -4.21
CA MET A 147 -1.69 7.26 -4.90
C MET A 147 -1.72 6.53 -6.23
N ARG A 148 -2.89 6.01 -6.63
CA ARG A 148 -3.12 5.51 -7.99
C ARG A 148 -3.00 6.68 -8.97
N ASP A 149 -2.08 6.57 -9.91
CA ASP A 149 -1.71 7.63 -10.85
C ASP A 149 -1.13 6.99 -12.11
N GLY A 150 -1.73 7.28 -13.28
CA GLY A 150 -1.45 6.60 -14.55
C GLY A 150 -2.47 5.51 -14.89
N GLU A 151 -2.10 4.58 -15.77
CA GLU A 151 -2.99 3.52 -16.23
C GLU A 151 -3.25 2.47 -15.14
N GLY A 152 -4.48 1.97 -15.07
CA GLY A 152 -4.84 0.87 -14.18
C GLY A 152 -6.19 0.23 -14.48
N VAL A 153 -6.46 -0.87 -13.77
CA VAL A 153 -7.71 -1.60 -13.80
C VAL A 153 -8.25 -1.69 -12.38
N TYR A 154 -9.51 -1.32 -12.20
CA TYR A 154 -10.22 -1.46 -10.93
C TYR A 154 -11.40 -2.40 -11.10
N LEU A 155 -11.38 -3.54 -10.42
CA LEU A 155 -12.51 -4.45 -10.30
C LEU A 155 -13.17 -4.21 -8.95
N SER A 156 -14.40 -3.75 -8.96
CA SER A 156 -15.18 -3.56 -7.74
C SER A 156 -15.81 -4.87 -7.26
N SER A 157 -16.09 -4.95 -5.96
CA SER A 157 -16.74 -6.12 -5.34
C SER A 157 -18.16 -6.41 -5.85
N ASN A 158 -18.79 -5.45 -6.56
CA ASN A 158 -20.11 -5.64 -7.18
C ASN A 158 -20.04 -6.19 -8.61
N GLY A 159 -18.83 -6.46 -9.14
CA GLY A 159 -18.59 -6.96 -10.49
C GLY A 159 -18.35 -5.88 -11.54
N SER A 160 -18.51 -4.59 -11.21
CA SER A 160 -18.18 -3.51 -12.15
C SER A 160 -16.67 -3.39 -12.32
N LYS A 161 -16.22 -3.10 -13.54
CA LYS A 161 -14.81 -2.98 -13.92
C LYS A 161 -14.54 -1.64 -14.59
N TYR A 162 -13.50 -0.96 -14.16
CA TYR A 162 -12.92 0.19 -14.84
C TYR A 162 -11.54 -0.16 -15.39
N GLU A 163 -11.25 0.28 -16.62
CA GLU A 163 -9.94 0.21 -17.26
C GLU A 163 -9.60 1.60 -17.81
N GLY A 164 -8.50 2.21 -17.36
CA GLY A 164 -8.06 3.48 -17.90
C GLY A 164 -7.24 4.30 -16.92
N GLN A 165 -7.28 5.61 -17.11
CA GLN A 165 -6.42 6.55 -16.42
C GLN A 165 -6.91 6.86 -15.00
N PHE A 166 -5.96 6.95 -14.08
CA PHE A 166 -6.14 7.39 -12.71
C PHE A 166 -5.28 8.62 -12.44
N LYS A 167 -5.79 9.50 -11.58
CA LYS A 167 -5.05 10.62 -11.02
C LYS A 167 -5.48 10.85 -9.59
N TYR A 168 -4.51 10.92 -8.67
CA TYR A 168 -4.76 11.11 -7.22
C TYR A 168 -5.88 10.20 -6.68
N ASN A 169 -5.80 8.90 -6.99
CA ASN A 169 -6.78 7.88 -6.61
C ASN A 169 -8.16 7.95 -7.28
N LYS A 170 -8.37 8.79 -8.29
CA LYS A 170 -9.66 8.93 -8.99
C LYS A 170 -9.53 8.51 -10.46
N MET A 171 -10.61 8.00 -11.04
CA MET A 171 -10.71 7.83 -12.49
C MET A 171 -10.70 9.22 -13.13
N ASP A 172 -9.71 9.49 -13.96
CA ASP A 172 -9.46 10.83 -14.53
C ASP A 172 -8.67 10.69 -15.83
N GLY A 173 -9.24 11.17 -16.94
CA GLY A 173 -8.73 10.94 -18.29
C GLY A 173 -9.58 9.93 -19.08
N ASP A 174 -8.99 9.28 -20.08
CA ASP A 174 -9.70 8.31 -20.91
C ASP A 174 -9.83 6.95 -20.22
N GLY A 175 -11.00 6.32 -20.35
CA GLY A 175 -11.25 5.01 -19.76
C GLY A 175 -12.44 4.26 -20.34
N LYS A 176 -12.62 3.04 -19.84
CA LYS A 176 -13.75 2.16 -20.10
C LYS A 176 -14.34 1.68 -18.80
N MET A 177 -15.65 1.80 -18.66
CA MET A 177 -16.41 1.27 -17.53
C MET A 177 -17.36 0.18 -18.01
N PHE A 178 -17.41 -0.92 -17.26
CA PHE A 178 -18.30 -2.05 -17.45
C PHE A 178 -19.11 -2.21 -16.16
N TRP A 179 -20.43 -2.19 -16.24
CA TRP A 179 -21.30 -2.36 -15.09
C TRP A 179 -21.93 -3.75 -15.06
N GLY A 180 -22.39 -4.17 -13.87
CA GLY A 180 -22.99 -5.49 -13.67
C GLY A 180 -24.32 -5.71 -14.40
N ASP A 181 -24.98 -4.65 -14.86
CA ASP A 181 -26.20 -4.73 -15.68
C ASP A 181 -25.92 -4.96 -17.18
N GLY A 182 -24.64 -5.01 -17.58
CA GLY A 182 -24.21 -5.16 -18.96
C GLY A 182 -24.04 -3.84 -19.72
N SER A 183 -24.36 -2.69 -19.10
CA SER A 183 -24.03 -1.40 -19.69
C SER A 183 -22.51 -1.20 -19.75
N THR A 184 -22.08 -0.39 -20.72
CA THR A 184 -20.67 -0.02 -20.86
C THR A 184 -20.51 1.45 -21.23
N TYR A 185 -19.39 2.05 -20.85
CA TYR A 185 -19.04 3.39 -21.27
C TYR A 185 -17.58 3.40 -21.72
N LYS A 186 -17.29 4.13 -22.79
CA LYS A 186 -15.94 4.42 -23.26
C LYS A 186 -15.84 5.91 -23.53
N GLY A 187 -14.96 6.60 -22.84
CA GLY A 187 -14.78 8.03 -23.00
C GLY A 187 -14.05 8.65 -21.82
N GLN A 188 -14.33 9.94 -21.60
CA GLN A 188 -13.62 10.76 -20.64
C GLN A 188 -14.24 10.69 -19.24
N PHE A 189 -13.35 10.64 -18.24
CA PHE A 189 -13.66 10.70 -16.82
C PHE A 189 -12.97 11.89 -16.19
N GLN A 190 -13.61 12.47 -15.18
CA GLN A 190 -13.02 13.48 -14.32
C GLN A 190 -13.49 13.25 -12.90
N ASN A 191 -12.56 13.14 -11.96
CA ASN A 191 -12.87 12.95 -10.53
C ASN A 191 -13.82 11.78 -10.21
N ASN A 192 -13.73 10.65 -10.92
CA ASN A 192 -14.62 9.48 -10.87
C ASN A 192 -15.95 9.58 -11.63
N ASP A 193 -16.29 10.74 -12.16
CA ASP A 193 -17.53 10.95 -12.91
C ASP A 193 -17.26 10.93 -14.42
N ILE A 194 -18.21 10.37 -15.17
CA ILE A 194 -18.21 10.47 -16.63
C ILE A 194 -18.40 11.95 -17.00
N ASN A 195 -17.41 12.51 -17.68
CA ASN A 195 -17.35 13.93 -18.02
C ASN A 195 -16.55 14.13 -19.31
N GLY A 196 -17.15 14.80 -20.29
CA GLY A 196 -16.56 14.97 -21.61
C GLY A 196 -17.21 14.08 -22.66
N TYR A 197 -16.51 13.82 -23.77
CA TYR A 197 -17.06 13.04 -24.88
C TYR A 197 -16.92 11.53 -24.64
N GLY A 198 -17.94 10.76 -25.02
CA GLY A 198 -17.85 9.30 -24.97
C GLY A 198 -19.05 8.59 -25.58
N VAL A 199 -19.01 7.27 -25.48
CA VAL A 199 -20.07 6.36 -25.93
C VAL A 199 -20.57 5.56 -24.72
N TYR A 200 -21.85 5.69 -24.41
CA TYR A 200 -22.55 4.87 -23.41
C TYR A 200 -23.44 3.85 -24.13
N THR A 201 -23.19 2.57 -23.92
CA THR A 201 -24.01 1.47 -24.43
C THR A 201 -24.90 0.95 -23.32
N TYR A 202 -26.21 0.95 -23.56
CA TYR A 202 -27.23 0.45 -22.65
C TYR A 202 -27.34 -1.09 -22.71
N PRO A 203 -27.94 -1.74 -21.69
CA PRO A 203 -28.08 -3.20 -21.66
C PRO A 203 -28.90 -3.79 -22.83
N ASP A 204 -29.80 -3.00 -23.42
CA ASP A 204 -30.63 -3.41 -24.57
C ASP A 204 -29.90 -3.30 -25.92
N GLY A 205 -28.64 -2.83 -25.92
CA GLY A 205 -27.85 -2.58 -27.12
C GLY A 205 -28.05 -1.20 -27.75
N SER A 206 -28.97 -0.39 -27.24
CA SER A 206 -29.02 1.04 -27.57
C SER A 206 -27.70 1.71 -27.16
N TYR A 207 -27.32 2.81 -27.79
CA TYR A 207 -26.16 3.59 -27.36
C TYR A 207 -26.34 5.09 -27.58
N TYR A 208 -25.69 5.88 -26.74
CA TYR A 208 -25.53 7.30 -26.92
C TYR A 208 -24.06 7.62 -27.16
N GLU A 209 -23.79 8.39 -28.20
CA GLU A 209 -22.48 8.96 -28.49
C GLU A 209 -22.57 10.49 -28.41
N GLY A 210 -21.80 11.12 -27.53
CA GLY A 210 -21.83 12.56 -27.36
C GLY A 210 -21.18 13.03 -26.06
N TYR A 211 -21.51 14.26 -25.67
CA TYR A 211 -20.97 14.86 -24.45
C TYR A 211 -21.76 14.46 -23.19
N PHE A 212 -21.05 14.46 -22.07
CA PHE A 212 -21.55 14.18 -20.74
C PHE A 212 -21.04 15.21 -19.72
N ILE A 213 -21.89 15.52 -18.73
CA ILE A 213 -21.52 16.29 -17.53
C ILE A 213 -22.09 15.54 -16.32
N ASN A 214 -21.23 15.17 -15.37
CA ASN A 214 -21.57 14.43 -14.16
C ASN A 214 -22.43 13.18 -14.44
N GLY A 215 -22.04 12.40 -15.45
CA GLY A 215 -22.72 11.17 -15.85
C GLY A 215 -24.00 11.34 -16.66
N LYS A 216 -24.45 12.57 -16.93
CA LYS A 216 -25.66 12.83 -17.72
C LYS A 216 -25.32 13.32 -19.11
N ARG A 217 -26.08 12.88 -20.10
CA ARG A 217 -25.99 13.37 -21.49
C ARG A 217 -26.22 14.88 -21.50
N ASN A 218 -25.27 15.60 -22.08
CA ASN A 218 -25.27 17.05 -22.18
C ASN A 218 -24.62 17.47 -23.51
N GLY A 219 -24.97 18.62 -24.06
CA GLY A 219 -24.41 19.11 -25.32
C GLY A 219 -24.83 18.28 -26.53
N ILE A 220 -24.03 18.32 -27.61
CA ILE A 220 -24.34 17.62 -28.86
C ILE A 220 -24.12 16.11 -28.71
N GLY A 221 -25.08 15.32 -29.20
CA GLY A 221 -24.96 13.87 -29.24
C GLY A 221 -26.06 13.16 -30.02
N THR A 222 -25.81 11.88 -30.27
CA THR A 222 -26.65 10.97 -31.04
C THR A 222 -27.04 9.78 -30.15
N LEU A 223 -28.34 9.53 -30.00
CA LEU A 223 -28.88 8.32 -29.39
C LEU A 223 -29.37 7.39 -30.51
N ILE A 224 -28.81 6.18 -30.59
CA ILE A 224 -29.31 5.11 -31.45
C ILE A 224 -29.96 4.05 -30.55
N ARG A 225 -31.26 3.81 -30.77
CA ARG A 225 -32.02 2.79 -30.05
C ARG A 225 -31.76 1.40 -30.63
N TYR A 226 -32.08 0.36 -29.87
CA TYR A 226 -31.93 -1.05 -30.29
C TYR A 226 -32.69 -1.39 -31.61
N ASP A 227 -33.73 -0.63 -31.95
CA ASP A 227 -34.51 -0.77 -33.18
C ASP A 227 -33.93 0.01 -34.37
N GLY A 228 -32.81 0.69 -34.18
CA GLY A 228 -32.15 1.54 -35.18
C GLY A 228 -32.71 2.95 -35.28
N TYR A 229 -33.69 3.33 -34.43
CA TYR A 229 -34.18 4.70 -34.41
C TYR A 229 -33.11 5.65 -33.86
N GLU A 230 -32.81 6.70 -34.63
CA GLU A 230 -31.75 7.66 -34.34
C GLU A 230 -32.34 9.00 -33.90
N VAL A 231 -31.80 9.54 -32.81
CA VAL A 231 -32.13 10.86 -32.29
C VAL A 231 -30.85 11.68 -32.17
N ASN A 232 -30.70 12.66 -33.05
CA ASN A 232 -29.62 13.64 -33.04
C ASN A 232 -30.11 14.93 -32.43
N GLY A 233 -29.32 15.54 -31.55
CA GLY A 233 -29.66 16.85 -31.02
C GLY A 233 -28.74 17.35 -29.93
N GLU A 234 -29.17 18.46 -29.33
CA GLU A 234 -28.58 19.03 -28.12
C GLU A 234 -29.31 18.47 -26.90
N TRP A 235 -28.56 17.99 -25.92
CA TRP A 235 -29.04 17.37 -24.69
C TRP A 235 -28.73 18.26 -23.48
N GLU A 236 -29.63 18.29 -22.51
CA GLU A 236 -29.44 18.95 -21.22
C GLU A 236 -29.99 18.04 -20.12
N ASP A 237 -29.14 17.61 -19.18
CA ASP A 237 -29.52 16.73 -18.07
C ASP A 237 -30.34 15.50 -18.52
N ASP A 238 -29.83 14.75 -19.50
CA ASP A 238 -30.47 13.58 -20.13
C ASP A 238 -31.75 13.85 -20.92
N LYS A 239 -32.14 15.11 -21.12
CA LYS A 239 -33.31 15.49 -21.93
C LYS A 239 -32.86 16.08 -23.25
N LEU A 240 -33.52 15.67 -24.32
CA LEU A 240 -33.34 16.29 -25.62
C LEU A 240 -33.91 17.72 -25.58
N TYR A 241 -33.04 18.72 -25.71
CA TYR A 241 -33.37 20.14 -25.71
C TYR A 241 -33.77 20.64 -27.10
N LYS A 242 -33.00 20.24 -28.13
CA LYS A 242 -33.21 20.70 -29.52
C LYS A 242 -32.87 19.60 -30.53
N ASN A 243 -33.77 19.39 -31.49
CA ASN A 243 -33.59 18.56 -32.69
C ASN A 243 -33.25 19.40 -33.91
#